data_AF-A0A8T4K556-F1
#
_entry.id   AF-A0A8T4K556-F1
#
_cell.length_a   1.000
_cell.length_b   1.000
_cell.length_c   1.000
_cell.angle_alpha   90.00
_cell.angle_beta   90.00
_cell.angle_gamma   90.00
#
_symmetry.space_group_name_H-M   'P 1'
#
loop_
_entity.id
_entity.type
_entity.pdbx_description
1 polymer ?
#
loop_
_entity_poly.entity_id
_entity_poly.type
_entity_poly.pdbx_seq_one_letter_code
_entity_poly.pdbx_strand_id
1 'polypeptide(L)'
;MYKKQLTAQKIICLAAIIVSAVVFIYSLGIMTDLYDTLYSTMRNTNDPTQTDVPGSIVYYNMQGFNGAFLNASIGLLLLSLLLIITNTNVRRKYYIGNYVSVGLFAAASVAITVWAHGQIEAYKAQFLQVDFEALKEHAEMWNTAYTESTFWFDVHYLIFGLLLLVAAALIANVFWKRKLMKEEQDLIRQGKEATA
;
A
#
# COMPACT_ATOMS: atom_id res chain seq x y z
N MET A 1 24.26 -3.18 -22.10
CA MET A 1 23.72 -2.64 -20.83
C MET A 1 22.27 -2.14 -20.95
N TYR A 2 21.91 -1.38 -22.00
CA TYR A 2 20.56 -0.81 -22.16
C TYR A 2 19.39 -1.79 -22.12
N LYS A 3 19.53 -2.97 -22.76
CA LYS A 3 18.49 -4.01 -22.75
C LYS A 3 18.20 -4.51 -21.33
N LYS A 4 19.23 -4.64 -20.48
CA LYS A 4 19.08 -5.05 -19.08
C LYS A 4 18.33 -4.00 -18.26
N GLN A 5 18.66 -2.71 -18.44
CA GLN A 5 17.97 -1.62 -17.74
C GLN A 5 16.50 -1.52 -18.15
N LEU A 6 16.18 -1.64 -19.44
CA LEU A 6 14.79 -1.62 -19.92
C LEU A 6 13.96 -2.79 -19.39
N THR A 7 14.54 -3.99 -19.35
CA THR A 7 13.88 -5.16 -18.75
C THR A 7 13.63 -4.94 -17.26
N ALA A 8 14.64 -4.48 -16.51
CA ALA A 8 14.49 -4.16 -15.09
C ALA A 8 13.38 -3.12 -14.86
N GLN A 9 13.35 -2.07 -15.67
CA GLN A 9 12.33 -1.03 -15.58
C GLN A 9 10.91 -1.56 -15.82
N LYS A 10 10.72 -2.44 -16.81
CA LYS A 10 9.42 -3.09 -17.04
C LYS A 10 8.97 -3.92 -15.84
N ILE A 11 9.90 -4.69 -15.27
CA ILE A 11 9.63 -5.52 -14.08
C ILE A 11 9.27 -4.64 -12.88
N ILE A 12 10.00 -3.54 -12.64
CA ILE A 12 9.73 -2.64 -11.52
C ILE A 12 8.37 -1.94 -11.68
N CYS A 13 8.03 -1.45 -12.89
CA CYS A 13 6.71 -0.86 -13.13
C CYS A 13 5.58 -1.90 -12.96
N LEU A 14 5.79 -3.15 -13.37
CA LEU A 14 4.83 -4.22 -13.15
C LEU A 14 4.68 -4.54 -11.66
N ALA A 15 5.80 -4.59 -10.93
CA ALA A 15 5.79 -4.77 -9.48
C ALA A 15 5.04 -3.65 -8.76
N ALA A 16 5.14 -2.40 -9.24
CA ALA A 16 4.37 -1.28 -8.69
C ALA A 16 2.86 -1.49 -8.81
N ILE A 17 2.37 -2.00 -9.94
CA ILE A 17 0.95 -2.33 -10.12
C ILE A 17 0.54 -3.47 -9.20
N ILE A 18 1.32 -4.56 -9.18
CA ILE A 18 1.02 -5.74 -8.35
C ILE A 18 0.95 -5.35 -6.87
N VAL A 19 1.95 -4.63 -6.37
CA VAL A 19 1.99 -4.23 -4.96
C VAL A 19 0.87 -3.24 -4.63
N SER A 20 0.53 -2.32 -5.55
CA SER A 20 -0.63 -1.43 -5.36
C SER A 20 -1.95 -2.22 -5.30
N ALA A 21 -2.08 -3.29 -6.10
CA ALA A 21 -3.23 -4.19 -6.04
C ALA A 21 -3.27 -4.98 -4.73
N VAL A 22 -2.12 -5.41 -4.20
CA VAL A 22 -2.03 -6.05 -2.88
C VAL A 22 -2.48 -5.09 -1.77
N VAL A 23 -2.05 -3.82 -1.80
CA VAL A 23 -2.50 -2.79 -0.84
C VAL A 23 -4.02 -2.59 -0.94
N PHE A 24 -4.57 -2.59 -2.15
CA PHE A 24 -6.02 -2.52 -2.35
C PHE A 24 -6.77 -3.72 -1.77
N ILE A 25 -6.34 -4.95 -2.08
CA ILE A 25 -6.93 -6.17 -1.52
C ILE A 25 -6.83 -6.16 0.01
N TYR A 26 -5.71 -5.71 0.56
CA TYR A 26 -5.53 -5.58 2.00
C TYR A 26 -6.49 -4.58 2.63
N SER A 27 -6.75 -3.44 1.98
CA SER A 27 -7.77 -2.49 2.46
C SER A 27 -9.19 -3.07 2.47
N LEU A 28 -9.48 -4.10 1.67
CA LEU A 28 -10.75 -4.82 1.73
C LEU A 28 -10.75 -5.87 2.85
N GLY A 29 -9.61 -6.51 3.11
CA GLY A 29 -9.48 -7.60 4.08
C GLY A 29 -9.32 -7.15 5.54
N ILE A 30 -8.73 -5.99 5.80
CA ILE A 30 -8.32 -5.59 7.16
C ILE A 30 -9.48 -5.53 8.18
N MET A 31 -10.72 -5.34 7.71
CA MET A 31 -11.91 -5.28 8.57
C MET A 31 -12.74 -6.57 8.60
N THR A 32 -12.43 -7.61 7.83
CA THR A 32 -13.29 -8.79 7.71
C THR A 32 -13.42 -9.54 9.04
N ASP A 33 -12.29 -9.80 9.70
CA ASP A 33 -12.28 -10.53 10.96
C ASP A 33 -12.94 -9.71 12.08
N LEU A 34 -12.73 -8.38 12.09
CA LEU A 34 -13.38 -7.47 13.03
C LEU A 34 -14.91 -7.44 12.81
N TYR A 35 -15.36 -7.47 11.56
CA TYR A 35 -16.77 -7.54 11.23
C TYR A 35 -17.38 -8.86 11.71
N ASP A 36 -16.77 -9.99 11.36
CA ASP A 36 -17.31 -11.32 11.68
C ASP A 36 -17.39 -11.58 13.19
N THR A 37 -16.45 -11.02 13.97
CA THR A 37 -16.32 -11.29 15.40
C THR A 37 -16.90 -10.22 16.31
N LEU A 38 -16.77 -8.93 15.97
CA LEU A 38 -17.17 -7.84 16.88
C LEU A 38 -18.52 -7.21 16.52
N TYR A 39 -19.00 -7.33 15.28
CA TYR A 39 -20.26 -6.71 14.87
C TYR A 39 -21.46 -7.24 15.68
N SER A 40 -21.48 -8.54 15.96
CA SER A 40 -22.57 -9.20 16.70
C SER A 40 -22.63 -8.82 18.17
N THR A 41 -21.55 -8.26 18.72
CA THR A 41 -21.46 -7.84 20.13
C THR A 41 -22.18 -6.50 20.40
N MET A 42 -22.70 -5.87 19.35
CA MET A 42 -23.27 -4.53 19.38
C MET A 42 -24.79 -4.63 19.39
N ARG A 43 -25.43 -4.21 20.50
CA ARG A 43 -26.87 -4.38 20.69
C ARG A 43 -27.71 -3.29 20.03
N ASN A 44 -27.13 -2.12 19.81
CA ASN A 44 -27.83 -0.96 19.31
C ASN A 44 -27.06 -0.28 18.18
N THR A 45 -27.63 -0.28 16.98
CA THR A 45 -27.05 0.39 15.81
C THR A 45 -27.04 1.92 15.93
N ASN A 46 -27.89 2.49 16.79
CA ASN A 46 -27.96 3.94 17.03
C ASN A 46 -27.02 4.40 18.16
N ASP A 47 -26.48 3.48 18.96
CA ASP A 47 -25.54 3.76 20.04
C ASP A 47 -24.44 2.69 20.09
N PRO A 48 -23.31 2.91 19.40
CA PRO A 48 -22.21 1.95 19.31
C PRO A 48 -21.44 1.77 20.63
N THR A 49 -21.83 2.47 21.70
CA THR A 49 -21.27 2.26 23.05
C THR A 49 -22.03 1.17 23.83
N GLN A 50 -23.22 0.78 23.37
CA GLN A 50 -24.00 -0.31 23.95
C GLN A 50 -23.55 -1.66 23.39
N THR A 51 -22.56 -2.25 24.04
CA THR A 51 -21.98 -3.54 23.67
C THR A 51 -22.00 -4.55 24.81
N ASP A 52 -22.10 -5.82 24.45
CA ASP A 52 -21.95 -6.96 25.35
C ASP A 52 -20.49 -7.27 25.69
N VAL A 53 -19.55 -6.78 24.88
CA VAL A 53 -18.13 -7.07 25.00
C VAL A 53 -17.36 -5.75 25.12
N PRO A 54 -16.77 -5.44 26.30
CA PRO A 54 -15.93 -4.27 26.46
C PRO A 54 -14.82 -4.19 25.40
N GLY A 55 -14.61 -3.00 24.83
CA GLY A 55 -13.56 -2.75 23.83
C GLY A 55 -13.92 -3.08 22.37
N SER A 56 -15.04 -3.76 22.12
CA SER A 56 -15.51 -4.13 20.77
C SER A 56 -15.79 -2.93 19.84
N ILE A 57 -15.92 -1.72 20.41
CA ILE A 57 -16.14 -0.46 19.68
C ILE A 57 -15.03 -0.16 18.65
N VAL A 58 -13.86 -0.79 18.78
CA VAL A 58 -12.76 -0.71 17.81
C VAL A 58 -13.22 -0.98 16.38
N TYR A 59 -14.18 -1.89 16.17
CA TYR A 59 -14.76 -2.14 14.84
C TYR A 59 -15.37 -0.88 14.23
N TYR A 60 -16.16 -0.11 14.99
CA TYR A 60 -16.77 1.14 14.52
C TYR A 60 -15.74 2.26 14.37
N ASN A 61 -14.81 2.38 15.31
CA ASN A 61 -13.76 3.40 15.27
C ASN A 61 -12.90 3.28 14.00
N MET A 62 -12.76 2.07 13.47
CA MET A 62 -11.92 1.77 12.31
C MET A 62 -12.63 1.95 10.97
N GLN A 63 -13.96 2.07 10.92
CA GLN A 63 -14.71 2.21 9.66
C GLN A 63 -14.31 3.45 8.85
N GLY A 64 -14.18 4.60 9.52
CA GLY A 64 -13.78 5.85 8.86
C GLY A 64 -12.37 5.76 8.27
N PHE A 65 -11.45 5.15 9.02
CA PHE A 65 -10.11 4.84 8.52
C PHE A 65 -10.17 3.89 7.32
N ASN A 66 -10.93 2.81 7.39
CA ASN A 66 -10.99 1.81 6.32
C ASN A 66 -11.51 2.40 5.01
N GLY A 67 -12.55 3.24 5.08
CA GLY A 67 -13.05 3.96 3.90
C GLY A 67 -12.00 4.91 3.30
N ALA A 68 -11.27 5.65 4.14
CA ALA A 68 -10.17 6.49 3.69
C ALA A 68 -9.00 5.67 3.09
N PHE A 69 -8.67 4.53 3.69
CA PHE A 69 -7.59 3.66 3.26
C PHE A 69 -7.91 2.96 1.94
N LEU A 70 -9.15 2.53 1.73
CA LEU A 70 -9.65 2.02 0.46
C LEU A 70 -9.54 3.07 -0.65
N ASN A 71 -9.94 4.31 -0.39
CA ASN A 71 -9.82 5.40 -1.36
C ASN A 71 -8.34 5.71 -1.69
N ALA A 72 -7.48 5.69 -0.67
CA ALA A 72 -6.04 5.89 -0.87
C ALA A 72 -5.40 4.76 -1.68
N SER A 73 -5.82 3.50 -1.48
CA SER A 73 -5.31 2.34 -2.23
C SER A 73 -5.76 2.36 -3.69
N ILE A 74 -7.00 2.81 -3.97
CA ILE A 74 -7.47 3.11 -5.34
C ILE A 74 -6.60 4.21 -5.97
N GLY A 75 -6.35 5.30 -5.25
CA GLY A 75 -5.47 6.38 -5.74
C GLY A 75 -4.06 5.88 -6.08
N LEU A 76 -3.48 5.02 -5.24
CA LEU A 76 -2.18 4.40 -5.46
C LEU A 76 -2.17 3.50 -6.70
N LEU A 77 -3.24 2.71 -6.91
CA LEU A 77 -3.43 1.93 -8.13
C LEU A 77 -3.44 2.83 -9.38
N LEU A 78 -4.17 3.94 -9.36
CA LEU A 78 -4.20 4.89 -10.48
C LEU A 78 -2.83 5.51 -10.75
N LEU A 79 -2.06 5.85 -9.70
CA LEU A 79 -0.68 6.33 -9.85
C LEU A 79 0.24 5.25 -10.43
N SER A 80 0.03 3.98 -10.09
CA SER A 80 0.78 2.87 -10.68
C SER A 80 0.50 2.72 -12.18
N LEU A 81 -0.75 2.93 -12.61
CA LEU A 81 -1.13 2.94 -14.03
C LEU A 81 -0.52 4.14 -14.77
N LEU A 82 -0.43 5.30 -14.12
CA LEU A 82 0.21 6.50 -14.68
C LEU A 82 1.68 6.23 -15.05
N LEU A 83 2.40 5.39 -14.29
CA LEU A 83 3.77 4.97 -14.64
C LEU A 83 3.82 4.28 -16.01
N ILE A 84 2.80 3.48 -16.36
CA ILE A 84 2.71 2.80 -17.66
C ILE A 84 2.28 3.77 -18.76
N ILE A 85 1.25 4.58 -18.50
CA ILE A 85 0.71 5.56 -19.48
C ILE A 85 1.79 6.56 -19.90
N THR A 86 2.61 7.02 -18.95
CA THR A 86 3.73 7.92 -19.25
C THR A 86 4.90 7.25 -19.96
N ASN A 87 4.75 5.99 -20.38
CA ASN A 87 5.78 5.20 -21.07
C ASN A 87 7.08 5.12 -20.27
N THR A 88 6.98 5.07 -18.94
CA THR A 88 8.17 4.94 -18.07
C THR A 88 8.96 3.70 -18.46
N ASN A 89 8.28 2.64 -18.86
CA ASN A 89 8.82 1.39 -19.41
C ASN A 89 9.47 1.45 -20.81
N VAL A 90 9.56 2.62 -21.48
CA VAL A 90 10.07 2.75 -22.86
C VAL A 90 11.45 3.40 -22.91
N ARG A 91 12.23 3.09 -23.97
CA ARG A 91 13.61 3.52 -24.17
C ARG A 91 13.79 5.03 -24.35
N ARG A 92 12.89 5.69 -25.09
CA ARG A 92 13.08 7.10 -25.46
C ARG A 92 13.07 7.98 -24.20
N LYS A 93 13.89 9.05 -24.23
CA LYS A 93 14.20 10.01 -23.17
C LYS A 93 13.08 10.11 -22.12
N TYR A 94 13.42 10.04 -20.83
CA TYR A 94 12.45 10.39 -19.80
C TYR A 94 11.96 11.81 -20.09
N TYR A 95 10.67 11.93 -20.38
CA TYR A 95 10.03 13.23 -20.41
C TYR A 95 9.78 13.65 -18.96
N ILE A 96 9.54 14.94 -18.75
CA ILE A 96 9.20 15.48 -17.41
C ILE A 96 8.07 14.65 -16.77
N GLY A 97 7.09 14.21 -17.57
CA GLY A 97 6.01 13.32 -17.12
C GLY A 97 6.48 12.02 -16.47
N ASN A 98 7.57 11.40 -16.91
CA ASN A 98 8.10 10.19 -16.29
C ASN A 98 8.68 10.45 -14.90
N TYR A 99 9.43 11.55 -14.75
CA TYR A 99 9.99 11.95 -13.46
C TYR A 99 8.88 12.31 -12.48
N VAL A 100 7.87 13.03 -12.96
CA VAL A 100 6.69 13.39 -12.17
C VAL A 100 5.93 12.14 -11.74
N SER A 101 5.64 11.19 -12.64
CA SER A 101 4.93 9.96 -12.28
C SER A 101 5.68 9.13 -11.25
N VAL A 102 7.00 8.97 -11.39
CA VAL A 102 7.81 8.25 -10.39
C VAL A 102 7.82 8.98 -9.07
N GLY A 103 7.98 10.31 -9.09
CA GLY A 103 7.95 11.14 -7.88
C GLY A 103 6.63 11.08 -7.15
N LEU A 104 5.51 11.21 -7.87
CA LEU A 104 4.15 11.11 -7.33
C LEU A 104 3.90 9.74 -6.72
N PHE A 105 4.23 8.66 -7.44
CA PHE A 105 4.08 7.30 -6.91
C PHE A 105 4.90 7.11 -5.64
N ALA A 106 6.19 7.46 -5.66
CA ALA A 106 7.06 7.27 -4.50
C ALA A 106 6.61 8.11 -3.29
N ALA A 107 6.23 9.37 -3.50
CA ALA A 107 5.72 10.24 -2.44
C ALA A 107 4.40 9.70 -1.84
N ALA A 108 3.46 9.29 -2.70
CA ALA A 108 2.20 8.69 -2.26
C ALA A 108 2.44 7.38 -1.49
N SER A 109 3.33 6.51 -1.96
CA SER A 109 3.70 5.27 -1.27
C SER A 109 4.21 5.54 0.14
N VAL A 110 5.13 6.50 0.31
CA VAL A 110 5.66 6.85 1.63
C VAL A 110 4.56 7.46 2.52
N ALA A 111 3.76 8.40 1.98
CA ALA A 111 2.70 9.05 2.74
C ALA A 111 1.64 8.05 3.22
N ILE A 112 1.17 7.16 2.34
CA ILE A 112 0.20 6.11 2.68
C ILE A 112 0.81 5.15 3.70
N THR A 113 2.05 4.68 3.52
CA THR A 113 2.69 3.78 4.49
C THR A 113 2.77 4.40 5.87
N VAL A 114 3.27 5.64 6.00
CA VAL A 114 3.44 6.28 7.31
C VAL A 114 2.09 6.52 7.98
N TRP A 115 1.11 7.06 7.25
CA TRP A 115 -0.22 7.34 7.79
C TRP A 115 -0.96 6.06 8.17
N ALA A 116 -1.05 5.09 7.26
CA ALA A 116 -1.81 3.85 7.48
C ALA A 116 -1.14 2.98 8.55
N HIS A 117 0.19 2.89 8.60
CA HIS A 117 0.90 2.18 9.67
C HIS A 117 0.54 2.74 11.04
N GLY A 118 0.59 4.07 11.21
CA GLY A 118 0.26 4.71 12.48
C GLY A 118 -1.19 4.45 12.92
N GLN A 119 -2.14 4.47 11.99
CA GLN A 119 -3.54 4.15 12.28
C GLN A 119 -3.73 2.67 12.64
N ILE A 120 -3.15 1.75 11.85
CA ILE A 120 -3.27 0.30 12.06
C ILE A 120 -2.69 -0.10 13.42
N GLU A 121 -1.53 0.43 13.81
CA GLU A 121 -0.96 0.17 15.13
C GLU A 121 -1.82 0.73 16.27
N ALA A 122 -2.42 1.91 16.09
CA ALA A 122 -3.35 2.47 17.07
C ALA A 122 -4.61 1.61 17.23
N TYR A 123 -5.17 1.09 16.13
CA TYR A 123 -6.33 0.19 16.18
C TYR A 123 -5.97 -1.20 16.69
N LYS A 124 -4.77 -1.71 16.38
CA LYS A 124 -4.25 -2.94 16.97
C LYS A 124 -4.15 -2.81 18.49
N ALA A 125 -3.63 -1.68 18.98
CA ALA A 125 -3.56 -1.42 20.41
C ALA A 125 -4.96 -1.40 21.06
N GLN A 126 -5.96 -0.80 20.39
CA GLN A 126 -7.36 -0.83 20.84
C GLN A 126 -7.95 -2.25 20.81
N PHE A 127 -7.69 -3.03 19.75
CA PHE A 127 -8.16 -4.41 19.62
C PHE A 127 -7.60 -5.30 20.75
N LEU A 128 -6.35 -5.10 21.15
CA LEU A 128 -5.77 -5.80 22.29
C LEU A 128 -6.35 -5.40 23.65
N GLN A 129 -7.21 -4.37 23.72
CA GLN A 129 -7.99 -4.03 24.92
C GLN A 129 -9.39 -4.67 24.91
N VAL A 130 -9.77 -5.42 23.86
CA VAL A 130 -11.04 -6.16 23.84
C VAL A 130 -11.01 -7.22 24.93
N ASP A 131 -12.11 -7.36 25.65
CA ASP A 131 -12.30 -8.45 26.60
C ASP A 131 -12.54 -9.76 25.81
N PHE A 132 -11.45 -10.48 25.53
CA PHE A 132 -11.50 -11.73 24.75
C PHE A 132 -12.20 -12.86 25.51
N GLU A 133 -12.24 -12.83 26.84
CA GLU A 133 -13.01 -13.80 27.62
C GLU A 133 -14.51 -13.58 27.41
N ALA A 134 -14.97 -12.33 27.54
CA ALA A 134 -16.36 -11.97 27.24
C ALA A 134 -16.71 -12.21 25.75
N LEU A 135 -15.77 -11.95 24.82
CA LEU A 135 -15.97 -12.22 23.40
C LEU A 135 -16.16 -13.72 23.14
N LYS A 136 -15.39 -14.57 23.81
CA LYS A 136 -15.50 -16.02 23.68
C LYS A 136 -16.84 -16.53 24.22
N GLU A 137 -17.25 -16.06 25.39
CA GLU A 137 -18.56 -16.40 25.97
C GLU A 137 -19.70 -15.97 25.04
N HIS A 138 -19.64 -14.76 24.49
CA HIS A 138 -20.60 -14.27 23.50
C HIS A 138 -20.61 -15.15 22.24
N ALA A 139 -19.43 -15.48 21.71
CA ALA A 139 -19.32 -16.31 20.53
C ALA A 139 -19.93 -17.71 20.72
N GLU A 140 -19.69 -18.33 21.88
CA GLU A 140 -20.24 -19.64 22.24
C GLU A 140 -21.77 -19.59 22.46
N MET A 141 -22.27 -18.56 23.15
CA MET A 141 -23.71 -18.40 23.41
C MET A 141 -24.52 -18.13 22.14
N TRP A 142 -23.98 -17.32 21.23
CA TRP A 142 -24.70 -16.87 20.03
C TRP A 142 -24.29 -17.62 18.75
N ASN A 143 -23.38 -18.59 18.88
CA ASN A 143 -22.81 -19.36 17.75
C ASN A 143 -22.25 -18.43 16.66
N THR A 144 -21.46 -17.43 17.08
CA THR A 144 -20.80 -16.45 16.18
C THR A 144 -19.30 -16.71 16.08
N ALA A 145 -18.61 -16.03 15.17
CA ALA A 145 -17.18 -16.23 14.97
C ALA A 145 -16.37 -15.67 16.15
N TYR A 146 -15.26 -16.36 16.48
CA TYR A 146 -14.31 -15.94 17.51
C TYR A 146 -12.91 -15.85 16.93
N THR A 147 -12.18 -14.77 17.24
CA THR A 147 -10.76 -14.63 16.93
C THR A 147 -10.09 -13.64 17.89
N GLU A 148 -8.90 -14.01 18.35
CA GLU A 148 -7.95 -13.13 19.05
C GLU A 148 -6.75 -12.79 18.15
N SER A 149 -6.79 -13.25 16.89
CA SER A 149 -5.68 -13.14 15.96
C SER A 149 -5.44 -11.70 15.53
N THR A 150 -4.21 -11.22 15.67
CA THR A 150 -3.76 -9.94 15.12
C THR A 150 -3.26 -10.04 13.68
N PHE A 151 -3.51 -11.16 12.99
CA PHE A 151 -2.92 -11.44 11.66
C PHE A 151 -3.08 -10.29 10.67
N TRP A 152 -4.30 -9.76 10.50
CA TRP A 152 -4.54 -8.63 9.59
C TRP A 152 -3.85 -7.35 10.04
N PHE A 153 -3.69 -7.15 11.35
CA PHE A 153 -2.89 -6.06 11.88
C PHE A 153 -1.40 -6.30 11.72
N ASP A 154 -0.88 -7.52 11.57
CA ASP A 154 0.56 -7.78 11.46
C ASP A 154 1.04 -7.88 10.00
N VAL A 155 0.20 -8.37 9.10
CA VAL A 155 0.56 -8.53 7.68
C VAL A 155 0.85 -7.18 6.99
N HIS A 156 0.37 -6.06 7.54
CA HIS A 156 0.64 -4.73 7.00
C HIS A 156 2.14 -4.39 6.93
N TYR A 157 2.96 -4.89 7.86
CA TYR A 157 4.41 -4.69 7.84
C TYR A 157 5.04 -5.22 6.56
N LEU A 158 4.63 -6.42 6.14
CA LEU A 158 5.09 -7.03 4.90
C LEU A 158 4.61 -6.22 3.68
N ILE A 159 3.32 -5.87 3.67
CA ILE A 159 2.68 -5.17 2.54
C ILE A 159 3.31 -3.78 2.35
N PHE A 160 3.46 -3.01 3.41
CA PHE A 160 4.07 -1.68 3.35
C PHE A 160 5.58 -1.75 3.16
N GLY A 161 6.25 -2.78 3.67
CA GLY A 161 7.64 -3.07 3.34
C GLY A 161 7.84 -3.26 1.84
N LEU A 162 7.00 -4.09 1.20
CA LEU A 162 7.02 -4.29 -0.26
C LEU A 162 6.74 -2.99 -1.02
N LEU A 163 5.78 -2.19 -0.56
CA LEU A 163 5.43 -0.91 -1.18
C LEU A 163 6.61 0.07 -1.17
N LEU A 164 7.29 0.20 -0.02
CA LEU A 164 8.48 1.05 0.11
C LEU A 164 9.66 0.52 -0.70
N LEU A 165 9.87 -0.80 -0.74
CA LEU A 165 10.92 -1.42 -1.56
C LEU A 165 10.72 -1.12 -3.05
N VAL A 166 9.48 -1.21 -3.55
CA VAL A 166 9.18 -0.88 -4.95
C VAL A 166 9.36 0.62 -5.21
N ALA A 167 8.94 1.49 -4.29
CA ALA A 167 9.17 2.93 -4.41
C ALA A 167 10.67 3.27 -4.48
N ALA A 168 11.48 2.66 -3.61
CA ALA A 168 12.94 2.81 -3.63
C ALA A 168 13.55 2.27 -4.94
N ALA A 169 13.09 1.12 -5.41
CA ALA A 169 13.54 0.53 -6.68
C ALA A 169 13.22 1.42 -7.89
N LEU A 170 12.05 2.07 -7.90
CA LEU A 170 11.68 3.03 -8.94
C LEU A 170 12.64 4.23 -8.94
N ILE A 171 12.91 4.81 -7.77
CA ILE A 171 13.85 5.92 -7.62
C ILE A 171 15.26 5.52 -8.07
N ALA A 172 15.76 4.37 -7.60
CA ALA A 172 17.07 3.85 -8.00
C ALA A 172 17.17 3.64 -9.51
N ASN A 173 16.11 3.12 -10.13
CA ASN A 173 16.04 2.93 -11.57
C ASN A 173 16.04 4.27 -12.35
N VAL A 174 15.44 5.33 -11.81
CA VAL A 174 15.55 6.68 -12.39
C VAL A 174 17.00 7.17 -12.40
N PHE A 175 17.73 7.00 -11.31
CA PHE A 175 19.15 7.35 -11.24
C PHE A 175 20.00 6.54 -12.21
N TRP A 176 19.78 5.22 -12.29
CA TRP A 176 20.47 4.35 -13.24
C TRP A 176 20.25 4.80 -14.68
N LYS A 177 18.99 5.06 -15.06
CA LYS A 177 18.69 5.50 -16.43
C LYS A 177 19.28 6.88 -16.73
N ARG A 178 19.28 7.81 -15.77
CA ARG A 178 19.90 9.14 -15.94
C ARG A 178 21.40 9.03 -16.22
N LYS A 179 22.11 8.13 -15.53
CA LYS A 179 23.53 7.88 -15.78
C LYS A 179 23.76 7.35 -17.21
N LEU A 180 23.00 6.35 -17.63
CA LEU A 180 23.10 5.77 -18.98
C LEU A 180 22.80 6.79 -20.09
N MET A 181 21.80 7.67 -19.89
CA MET A 181 21.49 8.71 -20.88
C MET A 181 22.61 9.75 -21.01
N LYS A 182 23.30 10.10 -19.91
CA LYS A 182 24.47 10.98 -19.97
C LYS A 182 25.62 10.33 -20.74
N GLU A 183 25.93 9.07 -20.44
CA GLU A 183 26.96 8.31 -21.14
C GLU A 183 26.69 8.21 -22.65
N GLU A 184 25.43 7.97 -23.05
CA GLU A 184 25.04 8.00 -24.47
C GLU A 184 25.24 9.37 -25.11
N GLN A 185 24.91 10.46 -24.41
CA GLN A 185 25.09 11.83 -24.92
C GLN A 185 26.57 12.18 -25.12
N ASP A 186 27.43 11.79 -24.18
CA ASP A 186 28.86 12.03 -24.27
C ASP A 186 29.49 11.25 -25.44
N LEU A 187 29.08 9.99 -25.65
CA LEU A 187 29.53 9.18 -26.80
C LEU A 187 29.09 9.78 -28.13
N ILE A 188 27.85 10.29 -28.21
CA ILE A 188 27.37 10.98 -29.42
C ILE A 188 28.16 12.26 -29.68
N ARG A 189 28.54 13.01 -28.63
CA ARG A 189 29.37 14.21 -28.76
C ARG A 189 30.77 13.87 -29.29
N GLN A 190 31.44 12.90 -28.67
CA GLN A 190 32.76 12.43 -29.11
C GLN A 190 32.75 11.92 -30.56
N GLY A 191 31.70 11.18 -30.95
CA GLY A 191 31.53 10.70 -32.33
C GLY A 191 31.39 11.84 -33.34
N LYS A 192 30.69 12.93 -32.98
CA LYS A 192 30.58 14.12 -33.83
C LYS A 192 31.91 14.87 -33.96
N GLU A 193 32.64 15.01 -32.85
CA GLU A 193 33.96 15.64 -32.82
C GLU A 193 35.01 14.84 -33.61
N ALA A 194 34.92 13.51 -33.63
CA ALA A 194 35.83 12.66 -34.40
C ALA A 194 35.57 12.66 -35.93
N THR A 195 34.38 13.09 -36.36
CA THR A 195 33.99 13.16 -37.78
C THR A 195 34.00 14.58 -38.36
N ALA A 196 34.27 15.60 -37.53
CA ALA A 196 34.37 17.00 -37.91
C ALA A 196 35.83 17.40 -38.13
#